data_AF-A0AA88H1N8-F1
#
_entry.id   AF-A0AA88H1N8-F1
#
_cell.length_a   1.000
_cell.length_b   1.000
_cell.length_c   1.000
_cell.angle_alpha   90.00
_cell.angle_beta   90.00
_cell.angle_gamma   90.00
#
_symmetry.space_group_name_H-M   'P 1'
#
loop_
_entity.id
_entity.type
_entity.pdbx_description
1 polymer ?
#
loop_
_entity_poly.entity_id
_entity_poly.type
_entity_poly.pdbx_seq_one_letter_code
_entity_poly.pdbx_strand_id
1 'polypeptide(L)'
;MEEHDERLKALLELALQKSTDVELKVDTLGHSLGAHLCFDGEVVAYAPWALKKIEQKYSQLKQKLYAVVYGCKYFHHYLYGRRVTVRTYHQPLETIVSKPVHKAPPQVQTNAAASAL
;
A
#
# COMPACT_ATOMS: atom_id res chain seq x y z
N MET A 1 -15.20 3.54 20.86
CA MET A 1 -13.82 3.74 20.34
C MET A 1 -12.83 2.79 21.00
N GLU A 2 -12.98 2.46 22.29
CA GLU A 2 -12.06 1.57 23.03
C GLU A 2 -12.04 0.10 22.54
N GLU A 3 -13.18 -0.47 22.14
CA GLU A 3 -13.26 -1.88 21.72
C GLU A 3 -12.48 -2.19 20.41
N HIS A 4 -12.31 -1.19 19.54
CA HIS A 4 -11.54 -1.33 18.31
C HIS A 4 -10.03 -1.32 18.59
N ASP A 5 -9.59 -0.50 19.54
CA ASP A 5 -8.19 -0.42 19.96
C ASP A 5 -7.76 -1.68 20.75
N GLU A 6 -8.65 -2.27 21.55
CA GLU A 6 -8.37 -3.54 22.25
C GLU A 6 -8.29 -4.72 21.30
N ARG A 7 -9.20 -4.82 20.32
CA ARG A 7 -9.11 -5.81 19.25
C ARG A 7 -7.84 -5.62 18.43
N LEU A 8 -7.49 -4.37 18.12
CA LEU A 8 -6.27 -4.04 17.41
C LEU A 8 -5.04 -4.46 18.22
N LYS A 9 -5.01 -4.21 19.53
CA LYS A 9 -3.94 -4.68 20.44
C LYS A 9 -3.86 -6.19 20.54
N ALA A 10 -4.99 -6.88 20.67
CA ALA A 10 -5.03 -8.35 20.73
C ALA A 10 -4.54 -8.98 19.41
N LEU A 11 -4.95 -8.42 18.27
CA LEU A 11 -4.45 -8.83 16.95
C LEU A 11 -2.97 -8.47 16.76
N LEU A 12 -2.52 -7.33 17.31
CA LEU A 12 -1.10 -6.93 17.32
C LEU A 12 -0.25 -7.91 18.13
N GLU A 13 -0.69 -8.28 19.33
CA GLU A 13 0.00 -9.26 20.18
C GLU A 13 0.06 -10.63 19.51
N LEU A 14 -1.05 -11.06 18.92
CA LEU A 14 -1.10 -12.32 18.16
C LEU A 14 -0.17 -12.28 16.93
N ALA A 15 -0.12 -11.14 16.23
CA ALA A 15 0.76 -10.88 15.10
C ALA A 15 2.22 -10.66 15.52
N LEU A 16 2.52 -10.30 16.76
CA LEU A 16 3.87 -10.18 17.32
C LEU A 16 4.44 -11.53 17.75
N GLN A 17 3.58 -12.45 18.22
CA GLN A 17 3.99 -13.79 18.64
C GLN A 17 4.22 -14.77 17.48
N LYS A 18 3.66 -14.52 16.30
CA LYS A 18 3.86 -15.38 15.11
C LYS A 18 4.60 -14.64 14.00
N SER A 19 5.49 -15.38 13.34
CA SER A 19 6.06 -15.08 12.02
C SER A 19 4.95 -15.18 10.96
N THR A 20 3.95 -14.31 11.06
CA THR A 20 2.79 -14.32 10.17
C THR A 20 3.12 -13.46 8.96
N ASP A 21 2.84 -13.97 7.77
CA ASP A 21 3.00 -13.20 6.54
C ASP A 21 2.06 -12.00 6.56
N VAL A 22 2.66 -10.81 6.47
CA VAL A 22 1.93 -9.55 6.45
C VAL A 22 1.53 -9.26 5.02
N GLU A 23 0.26 -9.03 4.77
CA GLU A 23 -0.25 -8.68 3.45
C GLU A 23 -0.83 -7.26 3.46
N LEU A 24 -0.34 -6.41 2.56
CA LEU A 24 -0.91 -5.08 2.34
C LEU A 24 -1.79 -5.14 1.09
N LYS A 25 -3.11 -5.16 1.28
CA LYS A 25 -4.09 -5.09 0.19
C LYS A 25 -4.42 -3.64 -0.12
N VAL A 26 -4.38 -3.27 -1.39
CA VAL A 26 -4.64 -1.90 -1.82
C VAL A 26 -5.77 -1.88 -2.84
N ASP A 27 -6.78 -1.06 -2.54
CA ASP A 27 -7.99 -0.87 -3.32
C ASP A 27 -8.15 0.59 -3.75
N THR A 28 -8.68 0.76 -4.95
CA THR A 28 -8.86 2.08 -5.57
C THR A 28 -10.27 2.18 -6.10
N LEU A 29 -11.06 3.16 -5.63
CA LEU A 29 -12.43 3.39 -6.10
C LEU A 29 -12.62 4.87 -6.49
N GLY A 30 -12.59 5.15 -7.79
CA GLY A 30 -12.78 6.50 -8.32
C GLY A 30 -11.75 7.50 -7.78
N HIS A 31 -12.16 8.35 -6.84
CA HIS A 31 -11.33 9.40 -6.24
C HIS A 31 -10.81 9.06 -4.82
N SER A 32 -11.13 7.86 -4.31
CA SER A 32 -10.64 7.39 -3.01
C SER A 32 -9.71 6.19 -3.17
N LEU A 33 -8.77 6.09 -2.23
CA LEU A 33 -7.81 5.00 -2.11
C LEU A 33 -7.92 4.41 -0.71
N GLY A 34 -7.81 3.10 -0.63
CA GLY A 34 -7.80 2.37 0.64
C GLY A 34 -6.64 1.40 0.66
N ALA A 35 -5.97 1.31 1.80
CA ALA A 35 -5.06 0.21 2.07
C ALA A 35 -5.55 -0.57 3.31
N HIS A 36 -5.53 -1.89 3.20
CA HIS A 36 -5.93 -2.83 4.23
C HIS A 36 -4.70 -3.62 4.65
N LEU A 37 -4.39 -3.59 5.93
CA LEU A 37 -3.37 -4.43 6.52
C LEU A 37 -4.02 -5.75 6.90
N CYS A 38 -3.56 -6.83 6.27
CA CYS A 38 -4.03 -8.18 6.52
C CYS A 38 -2.94 -9.02 7.19
N PHE A 39 -3.35 -9.83 8.17
CA PHE A 39 -2.52 -10.84 8.80
C PHE A 39 -3.22 -12.18 8.65
N ASP A 40 -2.55 -13.15 8.02
CA ASP A 40 -3.10 -14.50 7.78
C ASP A 40 -4.48 -14.49 7.09
N GLY A 41 -4.72 -13.52 6.21
CA GLY A 41 -5.99 -13.34 5.50
C GLY A 41 -7.04 -12.47 6.21
N GLU A 42 -6.88 -12.21 7.51
CA GLU A 42 -7.77 -11.37 8.31
C GLU A 42 -7.38 -9.89 8.25
N VAL A 43 -8.35 -8.98 8.15
CA VAL A 43 -8.07 -7.54 8.10
C VAL A 43 -7.90 -6.98 9.51
N VAL A 44 -6.71 -6.45 9.79
CA VAL A 44 -6.35 -5.92 11.11
C VAL A 44 -6.45 -4.40 11.17
N ALA A 45 -6.15 -3.70 10.07
CA ALA A 45 -6.25 -2.24 10.05
C ALA A 45 -6.64 -1.69 8.67
N TYR A 46 -7.32 -0.54 8.69
CA TYR A 46 -7.75 0.20 7.51
C TYR A 46 -7.06 1.57 7.46
N ALA A 47 -6.51 1.92 6.29
CA ALA A 47 -5.96 3.23 5.99
C ALA A 47 -6.73 3.86 4.82
N PRO A 48 -7.85 4.56 5.10
CA PRO A 48 -8.55 5.32 4.08
C PRO A 48 -7.76 6.58 3.71
N TRP A 49 -7.76 6.93 2.43
CA TRP A 49 -7.13 8.15 1.94
C TRP A 49 -7.89 8.76 0.75
N ALA A 50 -8.06 10.08 0.78
CA ALA A 50 -8.69 10.83 -0.30
C ALA A 50 -7.62 11.47 -1.20
N LEU A 51 -7.74 11.24 -2.51
CA LEU A 51 -6.84 11.84 -3.49
C LEU A 51 -7.04 13.35 -3.57
N LYS A 52 -5.95 14.12 -3.55
CA LYS A 52 -5.97 15.56 -3.86
C LYS A 52 -6.35 15.76 -5.33
N LYS A 53 -6.90 16.94 -5.67
CA LYS A 53 -7.30 17.28 -7.05
C LYS A 53 -6.21 17.03 -8.11
N ILE A 54 -4.95 17.19 -7.75
CA ILE A 54 -3.81 16.95 -8.64
C ILE A 54 -3.60 15.44 -8.84
N GLU A 55 -3.74 14.66 -7.78
CA GLU A 55 -3.52 13.22 -7.75
C GLU A 55 -4.69 12.44 -8.36
N GLN A 56 -5.90 13.04 -8.39
CA GLN A 56 -7.05 12.52 -9.14
C GLN A 56 -6.79 12.44 -10.65
N LYS A 57 -5.87 13.26 -11.18
CA LYS A 57 -5.48 13.23 -12.60
C LYS A 57 -4.46 12.12 -12.92
N TYR A 58 -3.98 11.40 -11.92
CA TYR A 58 -3.06 10.29 -12.14
C TYR A 58 -3.76 9.15 -12.88
N SER A 59 -2.99 8.40 -13.69
CA SER A 59 -3.48 7.15 -14.26
C SER A 59 -3.78 6.15 -13.14
N GLN A 60 -4.72 5.22 -13.39
CA GLN A 60 -5.10 4.17 -12.42
C GLN A 60 -3.88 3.43 -11.86
N LEU A 61 -2.87 3.20 -12.70
CA LEU A 61 -1.61 2.62 -12.30
C LEU A 61 -0.83 3.49 -11.29
N LYS A 62 -0.67 4.79 -11.59
CA LYS A 62 0.02 5.71 -10.68
C LYS A 62 -0.71 5.85 -9.35
N GLN A 63 -2.04 5.84 -9.38
CA GLN A 63 -2.86 5.84 -8.17
C GLN A 63 -2.62 4.60 -7.31
N LYS A 64 -2.55 3.41 -7.93
CA LYS A 64 -2.21 2.16 -7.22
C LYS A 64 -0.81 2.20 -6.61
N LEU A 65 0.20 2.61 -7.38
CA LEU A 65 1.57 2.72 -6.87
C LEU A 65 1.65 3.71 -5.70
N TYR A 66 0.99 4.85 -5.83
CA TYR A 66 0.92 5.83 -4.76
C TYR A 66 0.25 5.25 -3.52
N ALA A 67 -0.86 4.54 -3.69
CA ALA A 67 -1.58 3.91 -2.58
C ALA A 67 -0.76 2.84 -1.86
N VAL A 68 0.08 2.08 -2.57
CA VAL A 68 1.06 1.17 -1.95
C VAL A 68 2.06 1.94 -1.11
N VAL A 69 2.67 3.00 -1.67
CA VAL A 69 3.64 3.82 -0.93
C VAL A 69 3.00 4.47 0.30
N TYR A 70 1.77 4.96 0.15
CA TYR A 70 1.01 5.54 1.25
C TYR A 70 0.71 4.50 2.33
N GLY A 71 0.22 3.31 1.96
CA GLY A 71 -0.04 2.21 2.89
C GLY A 71 1.22 1.78 3.63
N CYS A 72 2.35 1.65 2.93
CA CYS A 72 3.62 1.32 3.57
C CYS A 72 4.09 2.39 4.56
N LYS A 73 3.87 3.67 4.26
CA LYS A 73 4.18 4.79 5.18
C LYS A 73 3.24 4.82 6.37
N TYR A 74 1.94 4.64 6.14
CA TYR A 74 0.92 4.66 7.19
C TYR A 74 1.12 3.51 8.17
N PHE A 75 1.39 2.31 7.66
CA PHE A 75 1.62 1.10 8.46
C PHE A 75 3.09 0.86 8.79
N HIS A 76 3.95 1.88 8.70
CA HIS A 76 5.40 1.69 8.91
C HIS A 76 5.73 0.94 10.20
N HIS A 77 5.05 1.28 11.30
CA HIS A 77 5.21 0.62 12.60
C HIS A 77 4.86 -0.88 12.59
N TYR A 78 3.96 -1.32 11.71
CA TYR A 78 3.54 -2.71 11.57
C TYR A 78 4.41 -3.49 10.58
N LEU A 79 4.94 -2.81 9.56
CA LEU A 79 5.72 -3.43 8.48
C LEU A 79 7.22 -3.52 8.80
N TYR A 80 7.70 -2.72 9.75
CA TYR A 80 9.13 -2.59 10.04
C TYR A 80 9.74 -3.95 10.44
N GLY A 81 10.82 -4.34 9.73
CA GLY A 81 11.55 -5.58 10.00
C GLY A 81 10.85 -6.88 9.59
N ARG A 82 9.73 -6.81 8.86
CA ARG A 82 8.95 -7.99 8.43
C ARG A 82 8.94 -8.13 6.91
N ARG A 83 8.70 -9.36 6.44
CA ARG A 83 8.37 -9.59 5.03
C ARG A 83 6.92 -9.19 4.79
N VAL A 84 6.72 -8.38 3.76
CA VAL A 84 5.40 -7.82 3.41
C VAL A 84 5.08 -8.19 1.98
N THR A 85 3.91 -8.80 1.78
CA THR A 85 3.36 -9.06 0.45
C THR A 85 2.36 -7.98 0.11
N VAL A 86 2.61 -7.22 -0.95
CA VAL A 86 1.65 -6.21 -1.43
C VAL A 86 0.75 -6.86 -2.47
N ARG A 87 -0.57 -6.82 -2.24
CA ARG A 87 -1.57 -7.23 -3.23
C ARG A 87 -2.40 -6.04 -3.67
N THR A 88 -2.55 -5.87 -4.96
CA THR A 88 -3.41 -4.84 -5.53
C THR A 88 -4.49 -5.50 -6.35
N TYR A 89 -5.74 -5.12 -6.14
CA TYR A 89 -6.81 -5.65 -6.99
C TYR A 89 -6.58 -5.19 -8.43
N HIS A 90 -6.58 -6.17 -9.33
CA HIS A 90 -6.19 -6.13 -10.73
C HIS A 90 -4.66 -6.06 -10.97
N GLN A 91 -4.19 -6.81 -11.97
CA GLN A 91 -2.81 -7.23 -12.26
C GLN A 91 -1.77 -6.20 -12.79
N PRO A 92 -2.02 -4.92 -13.10
CA PRO A 92 -1.04 -4.16 -13.90
C PRO A 92 0.24 -3.73 -13.15
N LEU A 93 0.38 -4.00 -11.84
CA LEU A 93 1.59 -3.65 -11.07
C LEU A 93 2.75 -4.64 -11.25
N GLU A 94 2.47 -5.94 -11.34
CA GLU A 94 3.48 -6.99 -11.57
C GLU A 94 4.24 -6.74 -12.89
N THR A 95 3.50 -6.31 -13.92
CA THR A 95 4.02 -6.02 -15.26
C THR A 95 5.02 -4.86 -15.30
N ILE A 96 5.05 -4.00 -14.28
CA ILE A 96 5.96 -2.83 -14.22
C ILE A 96 7.14 -3.08 -13.32
N VAL A 97 6.95 -3.77 -12.19
CA VAL A 97 8.07 -4.21 -11.34
C VAL A 97 8.98 -5.17 -12.12
N SER A 98 8.41 -6.02 -12.98
CA SER A 98 9.18 -6.92 -13.84
C SER A 98 9.84 -6.22 -15.04
N LYS A 99 9.41 -5.02 -15.42
CA LYS A 99 10.01 -4.28 -16.54
C LYS A 99 11.12 -3.38 -16.01
N PRO A 100 12.34 -3.47 -16.56
CA PRO A 100 13.40 -2.57 -16.14
C PRO A 100 13.00 -1.12 -16.51
N VAL A 101 13.35 -0.17 -15.65
CA VAL A 101 12.86 1.23 -15.70
C VAL A 101 13.05 1.87 -17.10
N HIS A 102 14.10 1.49 -17.83
CA HIS A 102 14.38 1.95 -19.20
C HIS A 102 13.35 1.50 -20.26
N LYS A 103 12.52 0.47 -19.99
CA LYS A 103 11.41 0.01 -20.85
C LYS A 103 10.03 0.38 -20.30
N ALA A 104 9.96 1.00 -19.14
CA ALA A 104 8.71 1.50 -18.59
C ALA A 104 8.23 2.73 -19.41
N PRO A 105 6.92 3.01 -19.47
CA PRO A 105 6.42 4.21 -20.16
C PRO A 105 7.13 5.48 -19.65
N PRO A 106 7.40 6.48 -20.49
CA PRO A 106 8.17 7.69 -20.13
C PRO A 106 7.69 8.37 -18.84
N GLN A 107 6.39 8.30 -18.57
CA GLN A 107 5.73 8.87 -17.38
C GLN A 107 6.15 8.26 -16.03
N VAL A 108 6.76 7.07 -16.03
CA VAL A 108 7.30 6.38 -14.83
C VAL A 108 8.79 6.69 -14.67
N GLN A 109 9.51 6.94 -15.78
CA GLN A 109 10.95 7.24 -15.79
C GLN A 109 11.26 8.64 -15.24
N THR A 110 10.40 9.63 -15.50
CA THR A 110 10.65 11.04 -15.18
C THR A 110 10.64 11.38 -13.68
N ASN A 111 10.07 10.54 -12.82
CA ASN A 111 9.90 10.87 -11.40
C ASN A 111 11.11 10.48 -10.53
N ALA A 112 12.09 9.75 -11.06
CA ALA A 112 13.32 9.44 -10.32
C ALA A 112 14.37 10.58 -10.39
N ALA A 113 14.22 11.52 -11.34
CA ALA A 113 15.20 12.59 -11.56
C ALA A 113 14.78 13.97 -11.02
N ALA A 114 13.55 14.13 -10.51
CA ALA A 114 12.98 15.43 -10.12
C ALA A 114 13.01 15.70 -8.60
N SER A 115 14.09 15.33 -7.90
CA SER A 115 14.33 15.73 -6.49
C SER A 115 15.76 16.22 -6.23
N ALA A 116 16.40 16.79 -7.24
CA ALA A 116 17.65 17.53 -7.08
C ALA A 116 17.57 18.81 -7.91
N LEU A 117 16.93 19.84 -7.35
CA LEU A 117 17.17 21.27 -7.56
C LEU A 117 16.32 22.06 -6.57
#